data_AF-A0A3A8WN64-F1
#
_entry.id   AF-A0A3A8WN64-F1
#
_cell.length_a   1.000
_cell.length_b   1.000
_cell.length_c   1.000
_cell.angle_alpha   90.00
_cell.angle_beta   90.00
_cell.angle_gamma   90.00
#
_symmetry.space_group_name_H-M   'P 1'
#
loop_
_entity.id
_entity.type
_entity.pdbx_description
1 polymer ?
#
loop_
_entity_poly.entity_id
_entity_poly.type
_entity_poly.pdbx_seq_one_letter_code
_entity_poly.pdbx_strand_id
1 'polypeptide(L)'
;MKEIIDLLPVLLVAILMNIIAGTYFNICSENIDFSWKKLTSGIVKAVIASGMFLGTAYCFEKTDLSSIGITPSFVMSSAISLYVGKALISLSKILGIDIKTK
;
A
#
# COMPACT_ATOMS: atom_id res chain seq x y z
N MET A 1 15.16 2.16 13.27
CA MET A 1 13.87 2.67 13.77
C MET A 1 13.43 4.00 13.15
N LYS A 2 14.20 5.10 13.21
CA LYS A 2 13.78 6.43 12.70
C LYS A 2 13.24 6.40 11.27
N GLU A 3 13.94 5.75 10.34
CA GLU A 3 13.48 5.67 8.94
C GLU A 3 12.15 4.95 8.76
N ILE A 4 11.90 3.86 9.50
CA ILE A 4 10.63 3.12 9.40
C ILE A 4 9.49 3.98 9.96
N ILE A 5 9.72 4.66 11.08
CA ILE A 5 8.74 5.51 11.73
C ILE A 5 8.43 6.73 10.85
N ASP A 6 9.43 7.32 10.19
CA ASP A 6 9.26 8.45 9.28
C ASP A 6 8.55 8.07 7.97
N LEU A 7 8.74 6.83 7.48
CA LEU A 7 8.11 6.33 6.25
C LEU A 7 6.71 5.72 6.49
N LEU A 8 6.35 5.40 7.73
CA LEU A 8 5.03 4.84 8.10
C LEU A 8 3.86 5.77 7.73
N PRO A 9 3.93 7.09 7.99
CA PRO A 9 2.93 8.05 7.52
C PRO A 9 2.82 8.09 5.99
N VAL A 10 3.94 8.01 5.28
CA VAL A 10 3.96 8.01 3.80
C VAL A 10 3.27 6.77 3.26
N LEU A 11 3.54 5.61 3.87
CA LEU A 11 2.88 4.35 3.54
C LEU A 11 1.36 4.43 3.81
N LEU A 12 0.95 5.05 4.92
CA LEU A 12 -0.46 5.25 5.25
C LEU A 12 -1.15 6.08 4.16
N VAL A 13 -0.55 7.20 3.73
CA VAL A 13 -1.08 8.03 2.64
C VAL A 13 -1.20 7.23 1.34
N ALA A 14 -0.19 6.43 1.00
CA ALA A 14 -0.23 5.59 -0.20
C ALA A 14 -1.36 4.54 -0.16
N ILE A 15 -1.59 3.91 0.99
CA ILE A 15 -2.68 2.95 1.19
C ILE A 15 -4.04 3.64 1.06
N LEU A 16 -4.20 4.82 1.68
CA LEU A 16 -5.44 5.59 1.59
C LEU A 16 -5.74 6.03 0.16
N MET A 17 -4.74 6.54 -0.58
CA MET A 17 -4.88 6.86 -2.00
C MET A 17 -5.33 5.65 -2.80
N ASN A 18 -4.74 4.48 -2.54
CA ASN A 18 -5.12 3.24 -3.23
C ASN A 18 -6.56 2.81 -2.91
N ILE A 19 -7.00 2.91 -1.65
CA ILE A 19 -8.37 2.59 -1.25
C ILE A 19 -9.36 3.56 -1.90
N ILE A 20 -9.09 4.87 -1.87
CA ILE A 20 -9.96 5.89 -2.47
C ILE A 20 -10.07 5.69 -3.98
N ALA A 21 -8.93 5.60 -4.68
CA ALA A 21 -8.90 5.42 -6.13
C ALA A 21 -9.57 4.10 -6.55
N GLY A 22 -9.28 3.00 -5.84
CA GLY A 22 -9.90 1.70 -6.13
C GLY A 22 -11.41 1.66 -5.84
N THR A 23 -11.86 2.36 -4.80
CA THR A 23 -13.28 2.49 -4.47
C THR A 23 -14.01 3.33 -5.52
N TYR A 24 -13.46 4.48 -5.87
CA TYR A 24 -14.01 5.37 -6.90
C TYR A 24 -14.09 4.66 -8.26
N PHE A 25 -13.05 3.94 -8.65
CA PHE A 25 -13.05 3.14 -9.88
C PHE A 25 -14.16 2.08 -9.91
N ASN A 26 -14.35 1.32 -8.83
CA ASN A 26 -15.44 0.32 -8.73
C ASN A 26 -16.82 0.96 -8.95
N ILE A 27 -17.06 2.12 -8.31
CA ILE A 27 -18.34 2.83 -8.39
C ILE A 27 -18.54 3.38 -9.80
N CYS A 28 -17.53 4.07 -10.34
CA CYS A 28 -17.69 4.90 -11.54
C CYS A 28 -17.49 4.14 -12.86
N SER A 29 -16.65 3.10 -12.88
CA SER A 29 -16.28 2.39 -14.11
C SER A 29 -17.00 1.05 -14.29
N GLU A 30 -17.32 0.33 -13.21
CA GLU A 30 -17.97 -0.99 -13.31
C GLU A 30 -19.49 -0.95 -13.01
N ASN A 31 -20.07 0.21 -12.66
CA ASN A 31 -21.47 0.34 -12.19
C ASN A 31 -21.81 -0.69 -11.08
N ILE A 32 -20.82 -1.08 -10.27
CA ILE A 32 -21.02 -2.02 -9.17
C ILE A 32 -21.41 -1.22 -7.93
N ASP A 33 -22.51 -1.63 -7.28
CA ASP A 33 -22.93 -1.10 -5.99
C ASP A 33 -21.76 -1.07 -5.01
N PHE A 34 -21.65 0.05 -4.27
CA PHE A 34 -20.62 0.23 -3.26
C PHE A 34 -20.61 -0.96 -2.29
N SER A 35 -19.57 -1.79 -2.39
CA SER A 35 -19.46 -3.00 -1.59
C SER A 35 -18.70 -2.72 -0.30
N TRP A 36 -19.45 -2.59 0.80
CA TRP A 36 -18.88 -2.52 2.15
C TRP A 36 -17.89 -3.66 2.44
N LYS A 37 -18.12 -4.86 1.86
CA LYS A 37 -17.20 -6.01 1.98
C LYS A 37 -15.82 -5.74 1.33
N LYS A 38 -15.77 -5.06 0.19
CA LYS A 38 -14.51 -4.69 -0.47
C LYS A 38 -13.77 -3.62 0.33
N LEU A 39 -14.48 -2.63 0.87
CA LEU A 39 -13.88 -1.58 1.70
C LEU A 39 -13.31 -2.14 3.00
N THR A 40 -14.08 -2.94 3.74
CA THR A 40 -13.61 -3.53 5.00
C THR A 40 -12.44 -4.48 4.77
N SER A 41 -12.42 -5.23 3.66
CA SER A 41 -11.24 -6.03 3.28
C SER A 41 -10.00 -5.16 3.05
N GLY A 42 -10.14 -3.99 2.42
CA GLY A 42 -9.07 -3.02 2.25
C GLY A 42 -8.53 -2.49 3.59
N ILE A 43 -9.44 -2.17 4.53
CA ILE A 43 -9.08 -1.71 5.88
C ILE A 43 -8.35 -2.82 6.66
N VAL A 44 -8.85 -4.06 6.61
CA VAL A 44 -8.18 -5.21 7.27
C VAL A 44 -6.78 -5.43 6.70
N LYS A 45 -6.61 -5.36 5.38
CA LYS A 45 -5.28 -5.42 4.75
C LYS A 45 -4.36 -4.30 5.22
N ALA A 46 -4.87 -3.08 5.39
CA ALA A 46 -4.10 -1.96 5.91
C ALA A 46 -3.63 -2.23 7.35
N VAL A 47 -4.52 -2.69 8.24
CA VAL A 47 -4.17 -3.03 9.63
C VAL A 47 -3.12 -4.14 9.71
N ILE A 48 -3.28 -5.20 8.92
CA ILE A 48 -2.30 -6.30 8.86
C ILE A 48 -0.96 -5.78 8.34
N ALA A 49 -0.96 -4.98 7.27
CA ALA A 49 0.26 -4.40 6.72
C ALA A 49 0.98 -3.53 7.77
N SER A 50 0.27 -2.64 8.44
CA SER A 50 0.83 -1.83 9.53
C SER A 50 1.43 -2.71 10.62
N GLY A 51 0.71 -3.72 11.11
CA GLY A 51 1.22 -4.65 12.12
C GLY A 51 2.49 -5.39 11.67
N MET A 52 2.55 -5.82 10.40
CA MET A 52 3.74 -6.44 9.83
C MET A 52 4.94 -5.47 9.76
N PHE A 53 4.74 -4.21 9.36
CA PHE A 53 5.83 -3.23 9.33
C PHE A 53 6.32 -2.86 10.73
N LEU A 54 5.41 -2.75 11.72
CA LEU A 54 5.79 -2.55 13.12
C LEU A 54 6.58 -3.75 13.69
N GLY A 55 6.11 -4.99 13.45
CA GLY A 55 6.81 -6.19 13.89
C GLY A 55 8.17 -6.34 13.20
N THR A 56 8.23 -6.03 11.92
CA THR A 56 9.48 -6.01 11.15
C THR A 56 10.45 -4.97 11.71
N ALA A 57 9.98 -3.76 12.05
CA ALA A 57 10.79 -2.73 12.69
C ALA A 57 11.41 -3.21 14.00
N TYR A 58 10.65 -3.92 14.82
CA TYR A 58 11.12 -4.52 16.07
C TYR A 58 12.16 -5.62 15.83
N CYS A 59 11.93 -6.50 14.86
CA CYS A 59 12.88 -7.55 14.47
C CYS A 59 14.20 -6.96 13.95
N PHE A 60 14.15 -5.89 13.15
CA PHE A 60 15.34 -5.20 12.64
C PHE A 60 16.22 -4.58 13.74
N GLU A 61 15.66 -4.25 14.91
CA GLU A 61 16.47 -3.78 16.03
C GLU A 61 17.22 -4.89 16.76
N LYS A 62 16.67 -6.11 16.72
CA LYS A 62 17.21 -7.27 17.42
C LYS A 62 18.04 -8.18 16.51
N THR A 63 17.89 -8.04 15.20
CA THR A 63 18.55 -8.89 14.20
C THR A 63 19.02 -8.04 13.02
N ASP A 64 20.31 -8.12 12.70
CA ASP A 64 20.87 -7.41 11.55
C ASP A 64 20.63 -8.19 10.24
N LEU A 65 19.46 -7.92 9.66
CA LEU A 65 19.05 -8.44 8.35
C LEU A 65 19.75 -7.71 7.19
N SER A 66 20.57 -6.67 7.45
CA SER A 66 21.36 -6.01 6.40
C SER A 66 22.40 -6.95 5.81
N SER A 67 22.85 -7.94 6.59
CA SER A 67 23.78 -9.00 6.18
C SER A 67 23.25 -9.87 5.02
N ILE A 68 21.93 -9.99 4.89
CA ILE A 68 21.26 -10.68 3.78
C ILE A 68 20.73 -9.70 2.71
N GLY A 69 21.17 -8.44 2.76
CA GLY A 69 20.80 -7.37 1.82
C GLY A 69 19.41 -6.78 2.01
N ILE A 70 18.69 -7.14 3.09
CA ILE A 70 17.37 -6.59 3.38
C ILE A 70 17.54 -5.44 4.35
N THR A 71 17.32 -4.21 3.88
CA THR A 71 17.33 -3.02 4.73
C THR A 71 15.91 -2.54 5.03
N PRO A 72 15.69 -1.88 6.18
CA PRO A 72 14.42 -1.24 6.50
C PRO A 72 13.90 -0.30 5.41
N SER A 73 14.79 0.53 4.86
CA SER A 73 14.48 1.50 3.81
C SER A 73 14.03 0.83 2.51
N PHE A 74 14.67 -0.29 2.13
CA PHE A 74 14.29 -1.07 0.96
C PHE A 74 12.88 -1.67 1.10
N VAL A 75 12.58 -2.25 2.27
CA VAL A 75 11.29 -2.86 2.57
C VAL A 75 10.17 -1.81 2.55
N MET A 76 10.37 -0.66 3.20
CA MET A 76 9.39 0.43 3.23
C MET A 76 9.16 1.04 1.84
N SER A 77 10.23 1.33 1.10
CA SER A 77 10.13 1.94 -0.23
C SER A 77 9.43 1.01 -1.24
N SER A 78 9.69 -0.29 -1.16
CA SER A 78 9.01 -1.31 -1.98
C SER A 78 7.51 -1.38 -1.66
N ALA A 79 7.14 -1.27 -0.38
CA ALA A 79 5.73 -1.25 0.02
C ALA A 79 5.00 0.01 -0.47
N ILE A 80 5.63 1.18 -0.30
CA ILE A 80 5.10 2.46 -0.78
C ILE A 80 4.92 2.41 -2.30
N SER A 81 5.94 1.98 -3.05
CA SER A 81 5.87 1.92 -4.52
C SER A 81 4.80 0.97 -5.02
N LEU A 82 4.58 -0.16 -4.35
CA LEU A 82 3.48 -1.09 -4.66
C LEU A 82 2.10 -0.43 -4.48
N TYR A 83 1.86 0.27 -3.36
CA TYR A 83 0.57 0.92 -3.12
C TYR A 83 0.35 2.14 -4.03
N VAL A 84 1.39 2.95 -4.24
CA VAL A 84 1.36 4.07 -5.19
C VAL A 84 1.10 3.55 -6.60
N GLY A 85 1.78 2.49 -7.04
CA GLY A 85 1.57 1.89 -8.35
C GLY A 85 0.13 1.40 -8.55
N LYS A 86 -0.47 0.72 -7.56
CA LYS A 86 -1.88 0.32 -7.60
C LYS A 86 -2.84 1.52 -7.66
N ALA A 87 -2.54 2.59 -6.91
CA ALA A 87 -3.32 3.81 -6.97
C ALA A 87 -3.25 4.47 -8.35
N LEU A 88 -2.06 4.53 -8.96
CA LEU A 88 -1.85 5.07 -10.31
C LEU A 88 -2.54 4.23 -11.39
N ILE A 89 -2.53 2.90 -11.28
CA ILE A 89 -3.30 2.01 -12.18
C ILE A 89 -4.80 2.27 -12.03
N SER A 90 -5.30 2.45 -10.80
CA SER A 90 -6.72 2.77 -10.58
C SER A 90 -7.07 4.14 -11.15
N LEU A 91 -6.18 5.13 -10.97
CA LEU A 91 -6.32 6.47 -11.52
C LEU A 91 -6.30 6.46 -13.06
N SER A 92 -5.40 5.71 -13.69
CA SER A 92 -5.34 5.64 -15.14
C SER A 92 -6.63 5.11 -15.74
N LYS A 93 -7.20 4.08 -15.11
CA LYS A 93 -8.50 3.54 -15.50
C LYS A 93 -9.63 4.56 -15.32
N ILE A 94 -9.62 5.33 -14.23
CA ILE A 94 -10.56 6.45 -14.02
C ILE A 94 -10.44 7.50 -15.13
N LEU A 95 -9.21 7.79 -15.59
CA LEU A 95 -8.94 8.72 -16.68
C LEU A 95 -9.20 8.12 -18.08
N GLY A 96 -9.63 6.86 -18.18
CA GLY A 96 -9.85 6.17 -19.46
C GLY A 96 -8.56 5.79 -20.20
N ILE A 97 -7.41 5.81 -19.50
CA ILE A 97 -6.10 5.43 -20.05
C ILE A 97 -5.84 3.96 -19.70
N ASP A 98 -5.87 3.10 -20.72
CA ASP A 98 -5.55 1.67 -20.60
C ASP A 98 -4.03 1.48 -20.49
N ILE A 99 -3.52 1.48 -19.25
CA ILE A 99 -2.12 1.12 -18.99
C ILE A 99 -2.03 -0.40 -19.00
N LYS A 100 -1.65 -0.97 -20.15
CA LYS A 100 -1.28 -2.38 -20.26
C LYS A 100 -0.02 -2.63 -19.42
N THR A 101 -0.21 -3.24 -18.25
CA THR A 101 0.91 -3.75 -17.44
C THR A 101 1.43 -4.99 -18.17
N LYS A 102 2.71 -4.98 -18.58
CA LYS A 102 3.36 -6.08 -19.31
C LYS A 102 3.92 -7.11 -18.34
#